data_AF-A0A356MPL2-F1
#
_entry.id   AF-A0A356MPL2-F1
#
_cell.length_a   1.000
_cell.length_b   1.000
_cell.length_c   1.000
_cell.angle_alpha   90.00
_cell.angle_beta   90.00
_cell.angle_gamma   90.00
#
_symmetry.space_group_name_H-M   'P 1'
#
loop_
_entity.id
_entity.type
_entity.pdbx_description
1 polymer ?
#
loop_
_entity_poly.entity_id
_entity_poly.type
_entity_poly.pdbx_seq_one_letter_code
_entity_poly.pdbx_strand_id
1 'polypeptide(L)'
;MTSATSANELQLFQAEITAGIPAELPAIHPRSRELSHAPIRKDILTPKEKELAMHNALRYFPSEQHAELAPEFAEELKRYGRIYMYRLRPSYAMHARPIEAYPAQSTQAASIMLMIQNNLDPAVAQHPEELITYGGNGGVFQNWAQYRLTMQYLSQMTEEQTLVMYSGHPMGLFPSHADAPRVVVTNGMVIPNYSKPNDWERMNALGVSQYGQMTAGSYMYIGPQGIVHGTTITVLNAVRMKDKDGSGPA
;
A
#
# COMPACT_ATOMS: atom_id res chain seq x y z
N MET A 1 -12.78 20.81 -6.87
CA MET A 1 -12.11 21.54 -7.96
C MET A 1 -10.71 20.95 -8.07
N THR A 2 -10.48 20.09 -9.05
CA THR A 2 -9.16 19.52 -9.31
C THR A 2 -8.27 20.64 -9.82
N SER A 3 -7.32 21.08 -8.99
CA SER A 3 -6.20 21.90 -9.45
C SER A 3 -5.53 21.14 -10.59
N ALA A 4 -5.53 21.72 -11.79
CA ALA A 4 -4.78 21.15 -12.90
C ALA A 4 -3.32 21.05 -12.47
N THR A 5 -2.79 19.82 -12.40
CA THR A 5 -1.38 19.57 -12.12
C THR A 5 -0.55 20.34 -13.15
N SER A 6 0.41 21.15 -12.71
CA SER A 6 1.23 21.90 -13.65
C SER A 6 2.01 20.94 -14.56
N ALA A 7 2.39 21.36 -15.77
CA ALA A 7 3.14 20.50 -16.69
C ALA A 7 4.45 19.99 -16.06
N ASN A 8 5.09 20.80 -15.20
CA ASN A 8 6.30 20.43 -14.47
C ASN A 8 6.00 19.37 -13.38
N GLU A 9 4.93 19.55 -12.60
CA GLU A 9 4.51 18.56 -11.60
C GLU A 9 4.13 17.22 -12.23
N LEU A 10 3.51 17.23 -13.41
CA LEU A 10 3.16 16.02 -14.14
C LEU A 10 4.41 15.29 -14.63
N GLN A 11 5.40 16.01 -15.18
CA GLN A 11 6.66 15.41 -15.61
C GLN A 11 7.42 14.79 -14.42
N LEU A 12 7.51 15.50 -13.30
CA LEU A 12 8.13 14.98 -12.08
C LEU A 12 7.42 13.71 -11.59
N PHE A 13 6.09 13.73 -11.55
CA PHE A 13 5.26 12.59 -11.18
C PHE A 13 5.53 11.36 -12.07
N GLN A 14 5.53 11.54 -13.39
CA GLN A 14 5.75 10.47 -14.35
C GLN A 14 7.18 9.90 -14.25
N ALA A 15 8.18 10.76 -14.06
CA ALA A 15 9.56 10.35 -13.85
C ALA A 15 9.72 9.52 -12.57
N GLU A 16 9.14 9.97 -11.45
CA GLU A 16 9.25 9.25 -10.19
C GLU A 16 8.47 7.92 -10.15
N ILE A 17 7.30 7.85 -10.79
CA ILE A 17 6.52 6.60 -10.87
C ILE A 17 7.28 5.50 -11.60
N THR A 18 7.97 5.86 -12.69
CA THR A 18 8.65 4.90 -13.58
C THR A 18 10.03 4.49 -13.06
N ALA A 19 10.61 5.25 -12.14
CA ALA A 19 11.98 5.05 -11.66
C ALA A 19 12.18 3.77 -10.82
N GLY A 20 11.17 3.31 -10.10
CA GLY A 20 11.34 2.21 -9.14
C GLY A 20 12.27 2.59 -7.98
N ILE A 21 13.20 1.69 -7.64
CA ILE A 21 14.24 1.95 -6.63
C ILE A 21 15.33 2.83 -7.25
N PRO A 22 15.56 4.05 -6.74
CA PRO A 22 16.51 4.96 -7.35
C PRO A 22 17.95 4.52 -7.10
N ALA A 23 18.81 4.69 -8.12
CA ALA A 23 20.23 4.35 -8.04
C ALA A 23 20.99 5.25 -7.04
N GLU A 24 20.57 6.52 -6.94
CA GLU A 24 21.01 7.45 -5.91
C GLU A 24 19.92 7.59 -4.85
N LEU A 25 20.28 7.48 -3.58
CA LEU A 25 19.30 7.57 -2.51
C LEU A 25 18.74 9.00 -2.43
N PRO A 26 17.41 9.16 -2.36
CA PRO A 26 16.82 10.48 -2.19
C PRO A 26 17.16 11.03 -0.80
N ALA A 27 16.98 12.34 -0.65
CA ALA A 27 17.16 13.00 0.64
C ALA A 27 16.19 12.43 1.68
N ILE A 28 16.62 12.43 2.95
CA ILE A 28 15.77 11.97 4.06
C ILE A 28 14.55 12.88 4.17
N HIS A 29 13.36 12.29 4.15
CA HIS A 29 12.10 12.99 4.35
C HIS A 29 11.60 12.80 5.79
N PRO A 30 11.45 13.87 6.59
CA PRO A 30 10.82 13.74 7.88
C PRO A 30 9.34 13.40 7.73
N ARG A 31 8.80 12.70 8.74
CA ARG A 31 7.36 12.49 8.84
C ARG A 31 6.62 13.81 9.02
N SER A 32 5.47 13.96 8.36
CA SER A 32 4.63 15.13 8.55
C SER A 32 4.18 15.25 10.00
N ARG A 33 3.98 16.48 10.49
CA ARG A 33 3.36 16.72 11.81
C ARG A 33 1.85 16.90 11.71
N GLU A 34 1.34 17.08 10.51
CA GLU A 34 -0.06 17.41 10.23
C GLU A 34 -0.88 16.16 9.92
N LEU A 35 -0.23 15.09 9.47
CA LEU A 35 -0.86 13.82 9.13
C LEU A 35 -0.98 12.92 10.36
N SER A 36 -2.01 12.08 10.35
CA SER A 36 -2.15 11.04 11.35
C SER A 36 -1.13 9.93 11.10
N HIS A 37 -0.55 9.42 12.19
CA HIS A 37 0.47 8.37 12.15
C HIS A 37 0.02 7.12 12.87
N ALA A 38 0.44 5.97 12.35
CA ALA A 38 0.18 4.70 13.00
C ALA A 38 0.81 4.67 14.40
N PRO A 39 0.16 4.02 15.39
CA PRO A 39 0.77 3.82 16.70
C PRO A 39 2.03 2.97 16.58
N ILE A 40 2.95 3.16 17.53
CA ILE A 40 4.16 2.34 17.63
C ILE A 40 3.75 0.87 17.75
N ARG A 41 4.33 0.01 16.90
CA ARG A 41 4.02 -1.41 16.89
C ARG A 41 4.78 -2.15 17.98
N LYS A 42 4.23 -3.27 18.41
CA LYS A 42 4.81 -4.13 19.43
C LYS A 42 6.20 -4.61 18.99
N ASP A 43 7.21 -4.41 19.84
CA ASP A 43 8.53 -5.01 19.66
C ASP A 43 8.46 -6.50 20.02
N ILE A 44 8.16 -7.32 19.01
CA ILE A 44 7.92 -8.76 19.16
C ILE A 44 9.08 -9.62 18.64
N LEU A 45 10.04 -9.01 17.94
CA LEU A 45 11.13 -9.73 17.29
C LEU A 45 12.24 -10.04 18.29
N THR A 46 12.73 -11.28 18.24
CA THR A 46 14.00 -11.67 18.89
C THR A 46 15.20 -10.99 18.20
N PRO A 47 16.38 -10.94 18.82
CA PRO A 47 17.58 -10.35 18.20
C PRO A 47 17.90 -10.93 16.81
N LYS A 48 17.79 -12.26 16.65
CA LYS A 48 18.00 -12.95 15.37
C LYS A 48 16.94 -12.61 14.33
N GLU A 49 15.69 -12.43 14.76
CA GLU A 49 14.62 -11.99 13.87
C GLU A 49 14.78 -10.52 13.48
N LYS A 50 15.32 -9.66 14.34
CA LYS A 50 15.66 -8.27 13.98
C LYS A 50 16.75 -8.26 12.89
N GLU A 51 17.79 -9.06 13.03
CA GLU A 51 18.79 -9.26 11.97
C GLU A 51 18.15 -9.74 10.65
N LEU A 52 17.26 -10.73 10.72
CA LEU A 52 16.50 -11.20 9.55
C LEU A 52 15.62 -10.10 8.93
N ALA A 53 14.96 -9.28 9.75
CA ALA A 53 14.17 -8.14 9.27
C ALA A 53 15.05 -7.13 8.51
N MET A 54 16.28 -6.89 8.98
CA MET A 54 17.25 -6.06 8.28
C MET A 54 17.63 -6.64 6.91
N HIS A 55 17.97 -7.93 6.84
CA HIS A 55 18.24 -8.60 5.57
C HIS A 55 17.04 -8.54 4.62
N ASN A 56 15.84 -8.77 5.14
CA ASN A 56 14.61 -8.72 4.35
C ASN A 56 14.30 -7.31 3.84
N ALA A 57 14.63 -6.26 4.59
CA ALA A 57 14.46 -4.87 4.16
C ALA A 57 15.52 -4.47 3.13
N LEU A 58 16.78 -4.88 3.33
CA LEU A 58 17.89 -4.53 2.44
C LEU A 58 17.85 -5.26 1.08
N ARG A 59 17.07 -6.35 0.95
CA ARG A 59 16.91 -7.10 -0.31
C ARG A 59 16.42 -6.27 -1.49
N TYR A 60 15.74 -5.15 -1.22
CA TYR A 60 15.21 -4.26 -2.27
C TYR A 60 16.28 -3.33 -2.86
N PHE A 61 17.48 -3.30 -2.27
CA PHE A 61 18.49 -2.30 -2.57
C PHE A 61 19.79 -2.95 -3.03
N PRO A 62 20.53 -2.30 -3.94
CA PRO A 62 21.87 -2.73 -4.31
C PRO A 62 22.82 -2.65 -3.09
N SER A 63 23.81 -3.54 -3.04
CA SER A 63 24.69 -3.71 -1.86
C SER A 63 25.45 -2.45 -1.47
N GLU A 64 25.74 -1.59 -2.44
CA GLU A 64 26.44 -0.32 -2.28
C GLU A 64 25.67 0.67 -1.39
N GLN A 65 24.33 0.57 -1.37
CA GLN A 65 23.46 1.42 -0.54
C GLN A 65 23.26 0.86 0.88
N HIS A 66 23.67 -0.39 1.16
CA HIS A 66 23.35 -1.06 2.42
C HIS A 66 23.99 -0.39 3.63
N ALA A 67 25.22 0.12 3.51
CA ALA A 67 25.92 0.76 4.61
C ALA A 67 25.21 2.03 5.10
N GLU A 68 24.52 2.74 4.20
CA GLU A 68 23.75 3.94 4.53
C GLU A 68 22.34 3.61 5.03
N LEU A 69 21.67 2.64 4.41
CA LEU A 69 20.28 2.29 4.74
C LEU A 69 20.14 1.44 6.01
N ALA A 70 21.12 0.58 6.31
CA ALA A 70 21.06 -0.31 7.47
C ALA A 70 20.86 0.45 8.80
N PRO A 71 21.63 1.51 9.15
CA PRO A 71 21.39 2.25 10.39
C PRO A 71 20.02 2.96 10.39
N GLU A 72 19.55 3.44 9.23
CA GLU A 72 18.25 4.09 9.10
C GLU A 72 17.10 3.11 9.37
N PHE A 73 17.12 1.94 8.73
CA PHE A 73 16.10 0.91 8.92
C PHE A 73 16.14 0.33 10.34
N ALA A 74 17.32 0.21 10.96
CA ALA A 74 17.44 -0.21 12.34
C ALA A 74 16.78 0.80 13.30
N GLU A 75 16.95 2.10 13.05
CA GLU A 75 16.29 3.15 13.83
C GLU A 75 14.78 3.18 13.59
N GLU A 76 14.30 2.98 12.35
CA GLU A 76 12.87 2.84 12.09
C GLU A 76 12.27 1.64 12.85
N LEU A 77 12.92 0.48 12.77
CA LEU A 77 12.47 -0.73 13.47
C LEU A 77 12.41 -0.51 14.98
N LYS A 78 13.42 0.14 15.55
CA LYS A 78 13.47 0.47 16.98
C LYS A 78 12.38 1.47 17.39
N ARG A 79 12.18 2.52 16.59
CA ARG A 79 11.30 3.64 16.94
C ARG A 79 9.82 3.35 16.69
N TYR A 80 9.53 2.59 15.64
CA TYR A 80 8.16 2.37 15.16
C TYR A 80 7.72 0.91 15.25
N GLY A 81 8.65 -0.01 15.53
CA GLY A 81 8.42 -1.45 15.47
C GLY A 81 8.30 -1.99 14.03
N ARG A 82 8.58 -1.15 13.02
CA ARG A 82 8.44 -1.44 11.58
C ARG A 82 9.48 -0.67 10.77
N ILE A 83 9.81 -1.20 9.60
CA ILE A 83 10.67 -0.58 8.59
C ILE A 83 9.78 -0.16 7.43
N TYR A 84 9.37 1.12 7.41
CA TYR A 84 8.52 1.69 6.37
C TYR A 84 9.34 2.24 5.19
N MET A 85 10.63 2.51 5.41
CA MET A 85 11.55 3.10 4.44
C MET A 85 11.10 4.51 4.04
N TYR A 86 10.88 5.40 5.02
CA TYR A 86 10.27 6.72 4.77
C TYR A 86 11.03 7.55 3.73
N ARG A 87 12.35 7.38 3.64
CA ARG A 87 13.20 8.01 2.61
C ARG A 87 12.69 7.74 1.19
N LEU A 88 12.09 6.58 0.93
CA LEU A 88 11.57 6.23 -0.39
C LEU A 88 10.17 6.75 -0.69
N ARG A 89 9.51 7.49 0.21
CA ARG A 89 8.24 8.12 -0.12
C ARG A 89 8.43 9.08 -1.31
N PRO A 90 7.57 9.04 -2.35
CA PRO A 90 7.70 9.95 -3.49
C PRO A 90 7.49 11.41 -3.09
N SER A 91 8.04 12.34 -3.88
CA SER A 91 7.94 13.77 -3.59
C SER A 91 6.64 14.41 -4.12
N TYR A 92 5.99 13.77 -5.10
CA TYR A 92 4.70 14.24 -5.62
C TYR A 92 3.56 14.07 -4.61
N ALA A 93 2.52 14.89 -4.74
CA ALA A 93 1.31 14.78 -3.94
C ALA A 93 0.62 13.42 -4.17
N MET A 94 0.32 12.70 -3.09
CA MET A 94 -0.34 11.40 -3.15
C MET A 94 -1.85 11.59 -3.30
N HIS A 95 -2.38 11.38 -4.51
CA HIS A 95 -3.81 11.39 -4.81
C HIS A 95 -4.06 10.73 -6.17
N ALA A 96 -5.30 10.30 -6.42
CA ALA A 96 -5.71 9.83 -7.74
C ALA A 96 -5.71 10.97 -8.78
N ARG A 97 -5.26 10.66 -9.99
CA ARG A 97 -5.20 11.59 -11.14
C ARG A 97 -6.07 11.09 -12.29
N PRO A 98 -6.36 11.92 -13.31
CA PRO A 98 -6.90 11.42 -14.58
C PRO A 98 -6.04 10.28 -15.13
N ILE A 99 -6.67 9.28 -15.75
CA ILE A 99 -6.01 8.04 -16.14
C ILE A 99 -4.87 8.30 -17.15
N GLU A 100 -5.00 9.33 -17.97
CA GLU A 100 -4.03 9.76 -18.98
C GLU A 100 -2.74 10.34 -18.37
N ALA A 101 -2.76 10.72 -17.10
CA ALA A 101 -1.58 11.22 -16.41
C ALA A 101 -0.58 10.10 -16.09
N TYR A 102 -1.04 8.84 -16.00
CA TYR A 102 -0.21 7.71 -15.63
C TYR A 102 0.59 7.19 -16.84
N PRO A 103 1.92 7.07 -16.73
CA PRO A 103 2.79 6.67 -17.84
C PRO A 103 2.79 5.14 -18.02
N ALA A 104 1.61 4.55 -18.29
CA ALA A 104 1.43 3.12 -18.45
C ALA A 104 1.32 2.71 -19.92
N GLN A 105 1.77 1.50 -20.26
CA GLN A 105 1.52 0.91 -21.58
C GLN A 105 0.09 0.33 -21.72
N SER A 106 -0.55 -0.03 -20.60
CA SER A 106 -1.92 -0.55 -20.58
C SER A 106 -2.83 0.34 -19.72
N THR A 107 -4.03 0.65 -20.23
CA THR A 107 -5.06 1.39 -19.50
C THR A 107 -5.49 0.67 -18.22
N GLN A 108 -5.48 -0.67 -18.22
CA GLN A 108 -5.79 -1.45 -17.01
C GLN A 108 -4.73 -1.24 -15.93
N ALA A 109 -3.45 -1.21 -16.30
CA ALA A 109 -2.37 -0.93 -15.35
C ALA A 109 -2.41 0.52 -14.84
N ALA A 110 -2.71 1.49 -15.70
CA ALA A 110 -2.97 2.87 -15.30
C ALA A 110 -4.11 2.99 -14.28
N SER A 111 -5.21 2.25 -14.50
CA SER A 111 -6.34 2.21 -13.56
C SER A 111 -5.93 1.68 -12.19
N ILE A 112 -5.07 0.66 -12.15
CA ILE A 112 -4.58 0.10 -10.88
C ILE A 112 -3.67 1.08 -10.15
N MET A 113 -2.77 1.76 -10.88
CA MET A 113 -1.93 2.83 -10.30
C MET A 113 -2.77 3.96 -9.70
N LEU A 114 -3.84 4.37 -10.38
CA LEU A 114 -4.81 5.34 -9.88
C LEU A 114 -5.43 4.88 -8.56
N MET A 115 -5.92 3.66 -8.51
CA MET A 115 -6.59 3.14 -7.32
C MET A 115 -5.62 2.93 -6.14
N ILE A 116 -4.37 2.54 -6.40
CA ILE A 116 -3.32 2.50 -5.38
C ILE A 116 -3.10 3.89 -4.76
N GLN A 117 -3.01 4.94 -5.60
CA GLN A 117 -2.82 6.30 -5.10
C GLN A 117 -4.04 6.83 -4.35
N ASN A 118 -5.25 6.47 -4.78
CA ASN A 118 -6.47 6.77 -4.02
C ASN A 118 -6.43 6.16 -2.62
N ASN A 119 -6.00 4.89 -2.49
CA ASN A 119 -5.89 4.23 -1.19
C ASN A 119 -4.85 4.85 -0.25
N LEU A 120 -3.88 5.59 -0.79
CA LEU A 120 -2.81 6.27 -0.06
C LEU A 120 -2.98 7.79 0.03
N ASP A 121 -4.06 8.33 -0.55
CA ASP A 121 -4.37 9.75 -0.53
C ASP A 121 -4.57 10.20 0.94
N PRO A 122 -3.91 11.26 1.43
CA PRO A 122 -4.12 11.77 2.79
C PRO A 122 -5.56 12.14 3.13
N ALA A 123 -6.42 12.41 2.14
CA ALA A 123 -7.85 12.64 2.33
C ALA A 123 -8.66 11.34 2.49
N VAL A 124 -8.07 10.18 2.19
CA VAL A 124 -8.72 8.86 2.19
C VAL A 124 -8.11 7.92 3.23
N ALA A 125 -6.78 7.85 3.29
CA ALA A 125 -6.03 6.93 4.12
C ALA A 125 -5.95 7.41 5.58
N GLN A 126 -6.08 6.47 6.51
CA GLN A 126 -5.98 6.72 7.94
C GLN A 126 -4.56 7.13 8.36
N HIS A 127 -3.54 6.43 7.88
CA HIS A 127 -2.12 6.74 8.14
C HIS A 127 -1.33 6.63 6.83
N PRO A 128 -1.39 7.66 5.96
CA PRO A 128 -0.87 7.59 4.59
C PRO A 128 0.64 7.36 4.54
N GLU A 129 1.42 7.95 5.46
CA GLU A 129 2.88 7.81 5.46
C GLU A 129 3.35 6.41 5.90
N GLU A 130 2.53 5.69 6.65
CA GLU A 130 2.72 4.28 7.03
C GLU A 130 1.98 3.30 6.10
N LEU A 131 1.47 3.79 4.96
CA LEU A 131 0.80 3.02 3.92
C LEU A 131 -0.48 2.30 4.40
N ILE A 132 -1.15 2.81 5.44
CA ILE A 132 -2.36 2.22 6.04
C ILE A 132 -3.59 3.03 5.63
N THR A 133 -4.52 2.36 4.96
CA THR A 133 -5.75 2.99 4.48
C THR A 133 -6.83 3.03 5.56
N TYR A 134 -7.13 1.93 6.25
CA TYR A 134 -8.15 1.89 7.30
C TYR A 134 -7.99 0.68 8.24
N GLY A 135 -8.84 0.61 9.28
CA GLY A 135 -8.83 -0.50 10.23
C GLY A 135 -7.62 -0.51 11.17
N GLY A 136 -6.87 0.58 11.27
CA GLY A 136 -5.68 0.73 12.13
C GLY A 136 -4.42 0.03 11.63
N ASN A 137 -4.53 -1.04 10.85
CA ASN A 137 -3.39 -1.77 10.26
C ASN A 137 -3.67 -2.34 8.85
N GLY A 138 -4.80 -2.00 8.23
CA GLY A 138 -5.12 -2.38 6.85
C GLY A 138 -4.22 -1.61 5.88
N GLY A 139 -3.11 -2.25 5.49
CA GLY A 139 -2.06 -1.67 4.68
C GLY A 139 -2.22 -1.93 3.18
N VAL A 140 -1.73 -1.00 2.38
CA VAL A 140 -1.56 -1.14 0.92
C VAL A 140 -0.28 -1.91 0.61
N PHE A 141 0.82 -1.51 1.26
CA PHE A 141 2.14 -2.12 1.18
C PHE A 141 2.79 -2.13 2.57
N GLN A 142 3.82 -2.95 2.76
CA GLN A 142 4.59 -3.01 4.00
C GLN A 142 5.56 -1.82 4.12
N ASN A 143 6.06 -1.32 2.99
CA ASN A 143 7.05 -0.24 2.92
C ASN A 143 7.03 0.48 1.56
N TRP A 144 7.72 1.61 1.48
CA TRP A 144 7.77 2.46 0.29
C TRP A 144 8.58 1.88 -0.87
N ALA A 145 9.51 0.95 -0.63
CA ALA A 145 10.19 0.23 -1.71
C ALA A 145 9.20 -0.62 -2.53
N GLN A 146 8.29 -1.32 -1.85
CA GLN A 146 7.24 -2.10 -2.48
C GLN A 146 6.29 -1.23 -3.32
N TYR A 147 5.91 -0.05 -2.81
CA TYR A 147 5.15 0.93 -3.58
C TYR A 147 5.91 1.29 -4.88
N ARG A 148 7.16 1.75 -4.76
CA ARG A 148 7.96 2.19 -5.91
C ARG A 148 8.12 1.12 -6.99
N LEU A 149 8.46 -0.11 -6.59
CA LEU A 149 8.59 -1.22 -7.52
C LEU A 149 7.26 -1.60 -8.17
N THR A 150 6.16 -1.57 -7.42
CA THR A 150 4.83 -1.86 -7.96
C THR A 150 4.43 -0.83 -9.01
N MET A 151 4.64 0.46 -8.73
CA MET A 151 4.35 1.53 -9.71
C MET A 151 5.24 1.42 -10.95
N GLN A 152 6.53 1.09 -10.78
CA GLN A 152 7.44 0.82 -11.89
C GLN A 152 6.94 -0.33 -12.76
N TYR A 153 6.61 -1.49 -12.17
CA TYR A 153 6.12 -2.63 -12.93
C TYR A 153 4.80 -2.33 -13.65
N LEU A 154 3.85 -1.65 -13.00
CA LEU A 154 2.59 -1.25 -13.62
C LEU A 154 2.79 -0.25 -14.77
N SER A 155 3.79 0.63 -14.69
CA SER A 155 4.11 1.57 -15.78
C SER A 155 4.67 0.87 -17.02
N GLN A 156 5.37 -0.25 -16.85
CA GLN A 156 6.10 -0.94 -17.91
C GLN A 156 5.38 -2.20 -18.44
N MET A 157 4.44 -2.76 -17.68
CA MET A 157 3.80 -4.00 -18.07
C MET A 157 2.95 -3.86 -19.32
N THR A 158 2.94 -4.93 -20.11
CA THR A 158 2.07 -5.07 -21.27
C THR A 158 0.74 -5.76 -20.90
N GLU A 159 -0.18 -5.86 -21.85
CA GLU A 159 -1.43 -6.60 -21.69
C GLU A 159 -1.25 -8.12 -21.66
N GLU A 160 -0.05 -8.63 -21.98
CA GLU A 160 0.27 -10.06 -21.94
C GLU A 160 1.09 -10.44 -20.70
N GLN A 161 1.01 -9.62 -19.65
CA GLN A 161 1.68 -9.87 -18.39
C GLN A 161 0.72 -9.76 -17.20
N THR A 162 1.10 -10.44 -16.12
CA THR A 162 0.48 -10.36 -14.81
C THR A 162 1.54 -10.05 -13.77
N LEU A 163 1.33 -9.00 -12.98
CA LEU A 163 2.10 -8.69 -11.79
C LEU A 163 1.61 -9.53 -10.62
N VAL A 164 2.51 -10.30 -10.00
CA VAL A 164 2.17 -11.14 -8.84
C VAL A 164 2.61 -10.46 -7.55
N MET A 165 1.65 -10.24 -6.65
CA MET A 165 1.86 -9.55 -5.37
C MET A 165 1.77 -10.51 -4.19
N TYR A 166 2.85 -10.56 -3.40
CA TYR A 166 3.00 -11.36 -2.19
C TYR A 166 2.91 -10.47 -0.95
N SER A 167 1.69 -10.28 -0.44
CA SER A 167 1.44 -9.44 0.74
C SER A 167 2.09 -8.06 0.65
N GLY A 168 1.94 -7.38 -0.48
CA GLY A 168 2.58 -6.10 -0.78
C GLY A 168 3.92 -6.22 -1.52
N HIS A 169 4.68 -7.32 -1.39
CA HIS A 169 5.91 -7.52 -2.15
C HIS A 169 5.59 -7.78 -3.64
N PRO A 170 6.06 -6.94 -4.58
CA PRO A 170 5.90 -7.21 -6.01
C PRO A 170 6.94 -8.23 -6.46
N MET A 171 6.51 -9.49 -6.59
CA MET A 171 7.40 -10.61 -6.97
C MET A 171 7.95 -10.42 -8.39
N GLY A 172 7.14 -9.86 -9.28
CA GLY A 172 7.55 -9.54 -10.64
C GLY A 172 6.42 -9.69 -11.66
N LEU A 173 6.76 -9.35 -12.91
CA LEU A 173 5.89 -9.53 -14.07
C LEU A 173 6.13 -10.90 -14.69
N PHE A 174 5.06 -11.66 -14.88
CA PHE A 174 5.09 -12.98 -15.49
C PHE A 174 4.25 -12.97 -16.79
N PRO A 175 4.67 -13.70 -17.84
CA PRO A 175 3.85 -13.84 -19.05
C PRO A 175 2.48 -14.43 -18.73
N SER A 176 1.45 -13.87 -19.36
CA SER A 176 0.06 -14.34 -19.30
C SER A 176 -0.64 -14.10 -20.65
N HIS A 177 -1.85 -13.53 -20.67
CA HIS A 177 -2.60 -13.22 -21.89
C HIS A 177 -3.53 -12.02 -21.65
N ALA A 178 -4.04 -11.41 -22.73
CA ALA A 178 -4.86 -10.19 -22.66
C ALA A 178 -6.05 -10.29 -21.69
N ASP A 179 -6.76 -11.43 -21.67
CA ASP A 179 -7.91 -11.66 -20.78
C ASP A 179 -7.54 -12.02 -19.32
N ALA A 180 -6.26 -12.19 -19.00
CA ALA A 180 -5.81 -12.49 -17.65
C ALA A 180 -5.89 -11.25 -16.74
N PRO A 181 -5.93 -11.42 -15.41
CA PRO A 181 -5.77 -10.30 -14.49
C PRO A 181 -4.40 -9.63 -14.67
N ARG A 182 -4.35 -8.30 -14.72
CA ARG A 182 -3.07 -7.56 -14.72
C ARG A 182 -2.33 -7.69 -13.40
N VAL A 183 -3.05 -7.88 -12.30
CA VAL A 183 -2.45 -8.07 -10.97
C VAL A 183 -3.17 -9.19 -10.24
N VAL A 184 -2.41 -10.10 -9.63
CA VAL A 184 -2.91 -11.09 -8.67
C VAL A 184 -2.34 -10.73 -7.30
N VAL A 185 -3.23 -10.48 -6.33
CA VAL A 185 -2.85 -10.02 -4.99
C VAL A 185 -3.21 -11.04 -3.92
N THR A 186 -2.21 -11.39 -3.11
CA THR A 186 -2.40 -12.09 -1.84
C THR A 186 -2.01 -11.16 -0.70
N ASN A 187 -2.73 -11.19 0.42
CA ASN A 187 -2.41 -10.43 1.62
C ASN A 187 -2.64 -11.29 2.86
N GLY A 188 -1.62 -11.48 3.69
CA GLY A 188 -1.78 -12.17 4.97
C GLY A 188 -2.03 -13.68 4.84
N MET A 189 -1.78 -14.27 3.67
CA MET A 189 -1.93 -15.71 3.46
C MET A 189 -0.86 -16.46 4.24
N VAL A 190 -1.29 -17.33 5.15
CA VAL A 190 -0.42 -18.07 6.07
C VAL A 190 -0.93 -19.48 6.28
N ILE A 191 -0.03 -20.39 6.68
CA ILE A 191 -0.42 -21.74 7.11
C ILE A 191 -1.30 -21.60 8.36
N PRO A 192 -2.49 -22.25 8.44
CA PRO A 192 -3.48 -21.99 9.49
C PRO A 192 -2.95 -22.04 10.93
N ASN A 193 -2.03 -22.96 11.22
CA ASN A 193 -1.42 -23.11 12.55
C ASN A 193 -0.59 -21.90 13.01
N TYR A 194 -0.25 -20.98 12.09
CA TYR A 194 0.58 -19.78 12.31
C TYR A 194 -0.19 -18.49 12.00
N SER A 195 -1.51 -18.51 12.17
CA SER A 195 -2.40 -17.37 11.87
C SER A 195 -2.88 -16.61 13.10
N LYS A 196 -2.19 -16.71 14.24
CA LYS A 196 -2.58 -15.96 15.46
C LYS A 196 -2.14 -14.51 15.35
N PRO A 197 -2.75 -13.57 16.12
CA PRO A 197 -2.39 -12.15 16.07
C PRO A 197 -0.89 -11.86 16.25
N ASN A 198 -0.22 -12.54 17.20
CA ASN A 198 1.22 -12.37 17.41
C ASN A 198 2.07 -12.93 16.25
N ASP A 199 1.61 -13.97 15.55
CA ASP A 199 2.31 -14.49 14.38
C ASP A 199 2.25 -13.48 13.24
N TRP A 200 1.07 -12.88 13.02
CA TRP A 200 0.89 -11.81 12.05
C TRP A 200 1.77 -10.58 12.38
N GLU A 201 1.77 -10.12 13.63
CA GLU A 201 2.60 -8.99 14.07
C GLU A 201 4.08 -9.22 13.79
N ARG A 202 4.57 -10.44 14.09
CA ARG A 202 5.94 -10.87 13.83
C ARG A 202 6.25 -10.91 12.33
N MET A 203 5.42 -11.55 11.52
CA MET A 203 5.62 -11.65 10.07
C MET A 203 5.61 -10.28 9.38
N ASN A 204 4.78 -9.36 9.86
CA ASN A 204 4.75 -7.98 9.36
C ASN A 204 6.04 -7.23 9.73
N ALA A 205 6.51 -7.33 10.97
CA ALA A 205 7.78 -6.73 11.38
C ALA A 205 8.99 -7.30 10.63
N LEU A 206 8.94 -8.59 10.26
CA LEU A 206 9.96 -9.26 9.44
C LEU A 206 9.93 -8.85 7.95
N GLY A 207 8.89 -8.15 7.47
CA GLY A 207 8.77 -7.79 6.06
C GLY A 207 8.36 -8.96 5.14
N VAL A 208 7.63 -9.97 5.68
CA VAL A 208 7.21 -11.17 4.94
C VAL A 208 5.69 -11.31 4.80
N SER A 209 4.89 -10.46 5.46
CA SER A 209 3.43 -10.48 5.34
C SER A 209 2.81 -9.15 5.75
N GLN A 210 1.55 -8.91 5.37
CA GLN A 210 0.79 -7.74 5.78
C GLN A 210 -0.68 -8.07 5.99
N TYR A 211 -1.41 -7.20 6.68
CA TYR A 211 -2.87 -7.26 6.72
C TYR A 211 -3.40 -6.26 5.70
N GLY A 212 -3.98 -6.76 4.61
CA GLY A 212 -4.58 -5.91 3.57
C GLY A 212 -6.04 -5.53 3.85
N GLN A 213 -6.59 -6.00 4.97
CA GLN A 213 -8.03 -6.05 5.20
C GLN A 213 -8.82 -6.48 3.94
N MET A 214 -9.90 -5.77 3.58
CA MET A 214 -10.70 -6.08 2.39
C MET A 214 -10.25 -5.23 1.21
N THR A 215 -10.33 -3.91 1.34
CA THR A 215 -10.15 -2.95 0.22
C THR A 215 -8.83 -2.18 0.26
N ALA A 216 -8.07 -2.27 1.36
CA ALA A 216 -6.80 -1.58 1.53
C ALA A 216 -5.70 -2.23 0.68
N GLY A 217 -5.45 -3.51 0.91
CA GLY A 217 -4.44 -4.29 0.18
C GLY A 217 -4.89 -4.78 -1.19
N SER A 218 -6.15 -4.56 -1.58
CA SER A 218 -6.68 -4.86 -2.92
C SER A 218 -6.92 -3.62 -3.77
N TYR A 219 -6.53 -2.44 -3.27
CA TYR A 219 -6.50 -1.19 -4.04
C TYR A 219 -7.88 -0.75 -4.52
N MET A 220 -8.88 -0.74 -3.63
CA MET A 220 -10.24 -0.34 -4.02
C MET A 220 -11.07 0.30 -2.89
N TYR A 221 -10.41 0.95 -1.93
CA TYR A 221 -11.12 1.67 -0.87
C TYR A 221 -11.54 3.05 -1.36
N ILE A 222 -12.80 3.43 -1.13
CA ILE A 222 -13.38 4.68 -1.67
C ILE A 222 -13.93 5.61 -0.57
N GLY A 223 -13.36 5.50 0.63
CA GLY A 223 -13.77 6.28 1.78
C GLY A 223 -15.01 5.72 2.51
N PRO A 224 -15.60 6.51 3.41
CA PRO A 224 -16.62 6.04 4.36
C PRO A 224 -18.00 5.80 3.72
N GLN A 225 -18.21 6.17 2.45
CA GLN A 225 -19.51 5.98 1.79
C GLN A 225 -19.99 4.52 1.80
N GLY A 226 -19.05 3.56 1.76
CA GLY A 226 -19.39 2.13 1.82
C GLY A 226 -20.03 1.72 3.15
N ILE A 227 -19.49 2.19 4.27
CA ILE A 227 -20.08 1.90 5.59
C ILE A 227 -21.41 2.64 5.78
N VAL A 228 -21.51 3.89 5.32
CA VAL A 228 -22.78 4.64 5.35
C VAL A 228 -23.88 3.88 4.61
N HIS A 229 -23.63 3.48 3.36
CA HIS A 229 -24.59 2.71 2.57
C HIS A 229 -24.94 1.36 3.24
N GLY A 230 -23.94 0.62 3.74
CA GLY A 230 -24.16 -0.64 4.44
C GLY A 230 -25.03 -0.50 5.70
N THR A 231 -24.80 0.55 6.50
CA THR A 231 -25.63 0.86 7.68
C THR A 231 -27.05 1.24 7.26
N THR A 232 -27.23 2.05 6.23
CA THR A 232 -28.55 2.40 5.67
C THR A 232 -29.34 1.13 5.32
N ILE A 233 -28.74 0.23 4.53
CA ILE A 233 -29.40 -1.03 4.14
C ILE A 233 -29.71 -1.91 5.36
N THR A 234 -28.81 -1.97 6.34
CA THR A 234 -29.03 -2.74 7.58
C THR A 234 -30.24 -2.21 8.35
N VAL A 235 -30.33 -0.90 8.56
CA VAL A 235 -31.44 -0.27 9.27
C VAL A 235 -32.74 -0.43 8.52
N LEU A 236 -32.76 -0.22 7.20
CA LEU A 236 -33.96 -0.40 6.37
C LEU A 236 -34.48 -1.85 6.43
N ASN A 237 -33.61 -2.84 6.36
CA ASN A 237 -34.02 -4.24 6.48
C ASN A 237 -34.49 -4.58 7.90
N ALA A 238 -33.82 -4.08 8.94
CA ALA A 238 -34.25 -4.27 10.31
C ALA A 238 -35.64 -3.69 10.56
N VAL A 239 -35.93 -2.50 10.01
CA VAL A 239 -37.26 -1.89 10.06
C VAL A 239 -38.29 -2.77 9.37
N ARG A 240 -38.06 -3.17 8.11
CA ARG A 240 -38.98 -4.07 7.37
C ARG A 240 -39.23 -5.41 8.08
N MET A 241 -38.22 -5.96 8.75
CA MET A 241 -38.37 -7.21 9.51
C MET A 241 -39.20 -7.04 10.79
N LYS A 242 -39.24 -5.84 11.36
CA LYS A 242 -39.95 -5.54 12.61
C LYS A 242 -41.32 -4.92 12.39
N ASP A 243 -41.51 -4.23 11.27
CA ASP A 243 -42.78 -3.65 10.85
C ASP A 243 -43.70 -4.73 10.25
N LYS A 244 -44.42 -5.42 11.13
CA LYS A 244 -45.37 -6.47 10.76
C LYS A 244 -46.65 -5.93 10.12
N ASP A 245 -46.91 -4.64 10.29
CA ASP A 245 -48.17 -3.99 9.89
C ASP A 245 -48.01 -3.18 8.59
N GLY A 246 -46.81 -3.14 8.01
CA GLY A 246 -46.54 -2.48 6.72
C GLY A 246 -46.62 -0.95 6.75
N SER A 247 -46.43 -0.35 7.93
CA SER A 247 -46.53 1.10 8.15
C SER A 247 -45.20 1.84 8.01
N GLY A 248 -44.11 1.11 7.83
CA GLY A 248 -42.74 1.59 7.81
C GLY A 248 -42.41 2.41 6.56
N PRO A 249 -41.34 3.21 6.61
CA PRO A 249 -40.89 4.00 5.48
C PRO A 249 -40.54 3.06 4.30
N ALA A 250 -41.13 3.36 3.14
CA ALA A 250 -40.84 2.71 1.87
C ALA A 250 -39.34 2.73 1.54
#